data_AF-A0AA50Q892-F1
#
_entry.id   AF-A0AA50Q892-F1
#
_cell.length_a   1.000
_cell.length_b   1.000
_cell.length_c   1.000
_cell.angle_alpha   90.00
_cell.angle_beta   90.00
_cell.angle_gamma   90.00
#
_symmetry.space_group_name_H-M   'P 1'
#
loop_
_entity.id
_entity.type
_entity.pdbx_description
1 polymer ?
#
loop_
_entity_poly.entity_id
_entity_poly.type
_entity_poly.pdbx_seq_one_letter_code
_entity_poly.pdbx_strand_id
1 'polypeptide(L)'
;MDHYRPDKNIWDHHDFKIMGWHDATIWSMVANTESFEFLIDLDYIFKWVDPGPGETYYKFWVAPVTMVFENAFDVRVDIQSSQGDMEISALHCTELGPSPNGKFTQYKFCFECQEGEVSLQATGYKMYIRQSPTLLDRQSLGFLSRGGVSFDRSVSNS
;
A
#
# COMPACT_ATOMS: atom_id res chain seq x y z
N MET A 1 17.02 -1.16 21.33
CA MET A 1 16.50 -1.59 20.02
C MET A 1 16.02 -0.34 19.35
N ASP A 2 16.52 -0.03 18.16
CA ASP A 2 15.99 1.10 17.40
C ASP A 2 14.56 0.77 17.00
N HIS A 3 13.65 1.70 17.27
CA HIS A 3 12.24 1.58 16.86
C HIS A 3 12.04 2.59 15.75
N TYR A 4 11.73 2.12 14.54
CA TYR A 4 11.26 3.03 13.50
C TYR A 4 9.89 3.55 13.88
N ARG A 5 9.73 4.88 13.85
CA ARG A 5 8.46 5.55 14.07
C ARG A 5 8.06 6.25 12.77
N PRO A 6 6.95 5.85 12.14
CA PRO A 6 6.39 6.61 11.04
C PRO A 6 6.11 8.05 11.49
N ASP A 7 6.31 9.02 10.58
CA ASP A 7 5.97 10.42 10.86
C ASP A 7 4.46 10.59 11.15
N LYS A 8 3.65 9.69 10.61
CA LYS A 8 2.19 9.65 10.79
C LYS A 8 1.61 8.26 10.59
N ASN A 9 0.46 8.06 11.20
CA ASN A 9 -0.31 6.80 11.11
C ASN A 9 -1.25 6.75 9.90
N ILE A 10 -1.55 7.91 9.30
CA ILE A 10 -2.41 8.03 8.13
C ILE A 10 -1.68 8.88 7.09
N TRP A 11 -1.42 8.27 5.94
CA TRP A 11 -0.86 8.94 4.76
C TRP A 11 -1.93 9.16 3.72
N ASP A 12 -1.78 10.17 2.88
CA ASP A 12 -2.74 10.50 1.85
C ASP A 12 -2.03 10.90 0.55
N HIS A 13 -2.83 11.20 -0.46
CA HIS A 13 -2.32 11.48 -1.79
C HIS A 13 -1.35 12.68 -1.87
N HIS A 14 -1.37 13.62 -0.92
CA HIS A 14 -0.41 14.73 -0.89
C HIS A 14 1.01 14.26 -0.54
N ASP A 15 1.14 13.13 0.16
CA ASP A 15 2.44 12.55 0.52
C ASP A 15 3.02 11.65 -0.55
N PHE A 16 2.28 11.39 -1.62
CA PHE A 16 2.64 10.42 -2.64
C PHE A 16 4.10 10.57 -3.13
N LYS A 17 4.57 11.82 -3.27
CA LYS A 17 5.92 12.15 -3.76
C LYS A 17 7.05 11.79 -2.80
N ILE A 18 6.78 11.65 -1.50
CA ILE A 18 7.77 11.32 -0.47
C ILE A 18 7.70 9.85 -0.03
N MET A 19 6.72 9.10 -0.53
CA MET A 19 6.52 7.69 -0.24
C MET A 19 7.30 6.83 -1.25
N GLY A 20 7.96 5.77 -0.78
CA GLY A 20 8.54 4.73 -1.63
C GLY A 20 7.52 3.62 -1.89
N TRP A 21 7.33 3.19 -3.14
CA TRP A 21 6.29 2.22 -3.52
C TRP A 21 6.86 0.95 -4.16
N HIS A 22 8.12 0.66 -3.90
CA HIS A 22 8.81 -0.51 -4.47
C HIS A 22 8.80 -1.66 -3.46
N ASP A 23 8.70 -2.89 -3.98
CA ASP A 23 8.83 -4.16 -3.28
C ASP A 23 7.74 -4.43 -2.22
N ALA A 24 6.62 -3.71 -2.29
CA ALA A 24 5.49 -3.87 -1.38
C ALA A 24 4.58 -5.02 -1.82
N THR A 25 4.19 -5.89 -0.89
CA THR A 25 3.35 -7.06 -1.19
C THR A 25 1.87 -6.74 -1.02
N ILE A 26 1.06 -6.93 -2.06
CA ILE A 26 -0.41 -6.86 -1.98
C ILE A 26 -0.96 -8.20 -1.52
N TRP A 27 -1.79 -8.17 -0.48
CA TRP A 27 -2.42 -9.35 0.10
C TRP A 27 -3.87 -9.53 -0.31
N SER A 28 -4.60 -8.42 -0.48
CA SER A 28 -6.01 -8.48 -0.86
C SER A 28 -6.52 -7.15 -1.38
N MET A 29 -7.63 -7.21 -2.08
CA MET A 29 -8.33 -6.06 -2.61
C MET A 29 -9.84 -6.27 -2.45
N VAL A 30 -10.58 -5.22 -2.10
CA VAL A 30 -12.04 -5.28 -1.99
C VAL A 30 -12.70 -3.99 -2.45
N ALA A 31 -13.82 -4.12 -3.14
CA ALA A 31 -14.67 -2.99 -3.49
C ALA A 31 -15.76 -2.79 -2.42
N ASN A 32 -15.89 -1.58 -1.89
CA ASN A 32 -17.04 -1.14 -1.11
C ASN A 32 -17.89 -0.23 -1.98
N THR A 33 -18.84 -0.81 -2.70
CA THR A 33 -19.67 -0.09 -3.68
C THR A 33 -20.68 0.85 -3.03
N GLU A 34 -21.04 0.63 -1.77
CA GLU A 34 -21.97 1.51 -1.03
C GLU A 34 -21.33 2.86 -0.71
N SER A 35 -20.02 2.88 -0.41
CA SER A 35 -19.25 4.09 -0.13
C SER A 35 -18.43 4.60 -1.31
N PHE A 36 -18.49 3.92 -2.47
CA PHE A 36 -17.64 4.18 -3.63
C PHE A 36 -16.15 4.15 -3.27
N GLU A 37 -15.73 3.16 -2.49
CA GLU A 37 -14.33 2.96 -2.11
C GLU A 37 -13.76 1.68 -2.72
N PHE A 38 -12.47 1.70 -3.02
CA PHE A 38 -11.69 0.50 -3.32
C PHE A 38 -10.55 0.41 -2.30
N LEU A 39 -10.42 -0.73 -1.65
CA LEU A 39 -9.48 -0.93 -0.57
C LEU A 39 -8.44 -1.97 -0.95
N ILE A 40 -7.18 -1.70 -0.61
CA ILE A 40 -6.05 -2.60 -0.83
C ILE A 40 -5.37 -2.85 0.51
N ASP A 41 -5.19 -4.12 0.85
CA ASP A 41 -4.42 -4.57 1.99
C ASP A 41 -3.02 -4.97 1.51
N LEU A 42 -1.97 -4.36 2.05
CA LEU A 42 -0.59 -4.59 1.61
C LEU A 42 0.41 -4.46 2.76
N ASP A 43 1.63 -4.95 2.55
CA ASP A 43 2.77 -4.72 3.43
C ASP A 43 3.65 -3.60 2.86
N TYR A 44 3.76 -2.50 3.60
CA TYR A 44 4.50 -1.32 3.18
C TYR A 44 5.88 -1.29 3.82
N ILE A 45 6.91 -1.06 2.99
CA ILE A 45 8.29 -0.90 3.44
C ILE A 45 8.58 0.57 3.69
N PHE A 46 8.75 0.93 4.96
CA PHE A 46 9.06 2.30 5.37
C PHE A 46 10.53 2.67 5.16
N LYS A 47 11.43 1.70 5.34
CA LYS A 47 12.88 1.95 5.29
C LYS A 47 13.66 0.67 5.05
N TRP A 48 14.66 0.80 4.17
CA TRP A 48 15.75 -0.17 4.01
C TRP A 48 16.87 0.17 4.97
N VAL A 49 17.46 -0.85 5.58
CA VAL A 49 18.58 -0.76 6.51
C VAL A 49 19.75 -1.52 5.91
N ASP A 50 20.83 -0.80 5.62
CA ASP A 50 22.08 -1.38 5.14
C ASP A 50 22.60 -2.43 6.13
N PRO A 51 23.23 -3.51 5.65
CA PRO A 51 23.88 -4.48 6.52
C PRO A 51 24.96 -3.81 7.37
N GLY A 52 24.96 -4.11 8.68
CA GLY A 52 26.03 -3.69 9.57
C GLY A 52 27.35 -4.44 9.32
N PRO A 53 28.43 -4.08 10.03
CA PRO A 53 29.69 -4.82 9.95
C PRO A 53 29.50 -6.32 10.23
N GLY A 54 29.84 -7.16 9.24
CA GLY A 54 29.70 -8.62 9.34
C GLY A 54 28.33 -9.18 8.91
N GLU A 55 27.38 -8.32 8.52
CA GLU A 55 26.11 -8.73 7.91
C GLU A 55 26.21 -8.65 6.37
N THR A 56 25.45 -9.50 5.67
CA THR A 56 25.45 -9.55 4.18
C THR A 56 24.16 -8.99 3.58
N TYR A 57 23.05 -9.06 4.31
CA TYR A 57 21.71 -8.81 3.78
C TYR A 57 21.10 -7.56 4.38
N TYR A 58 20.32 -6.85 3.57
CA TYR A 58 19.50 -5.73 4.02
C TYR A 58 18.43 -6.19 5.02
N LYS A 59 17.98 -5.25 5.86
CA LYS A 59 16.78 -5.40 6.67
C LYS A 59 15.77 -4.32 6.31
N PHE A 60 14.51 -4.57 6.61
CA PHE A 60 13.39 -3.75 6.16
C PHE A 60 12.48 -3.43 7.34
N TRP A 61 12.11 -2.17 7.49
CA TRP A 61 11.04 -1.75 8.39
C TRP A 61 9.71 -1.88 7.66
N VAL A 62 8.95 -2.93 7.98
CA VAL A 62 7.72 -3.29 7.27
C VAL A 62 6.53 -3.18 8.20
N ALA A 63 5.41 -2.64 7.72
CA ALA A 63 4.14 -2.71 8.44
C ALA A 63 2.99 -3.09 7.52
N PRO A 64 1.96 -3.77 8.04
CA PRO A 64 0.74 -4.00 7.29
C PRO A 64 -0.08 -2.71 7.26
N VAL A 65 -0.58 -2.35 6.09
CA VAL A 65 -1.35 -1.13 5.86
C VAL A 65 -2.60 -1.41 5.05
N THR A 66 -3.59 -0.53 5.18
CA THR A 66 -4.78 -0.50 4.32
C THR A 66 -4.79 0.80 3.54
N MET A 67 -4.74 0.71 2.21
CA MET A 67 -5.04 1.84 1.33
C MET A 67 -6.53 1.86 1.02
N VAL A 68 -7.15 3.04 1.13
CA VAL A 68 -8.56 3.29 0.83
C VAL A 68 -8.63 4.38 -0.21
N PHE A 69 -9.08 4.04 -1.41
CA PHE A 69 -9.28 4.97 -2.51
C PHE A 69 -10.69 5.53 -2.47
N GLU A 70 -10.81 6.86 -2.50
CA GLU A 70 -12.08 7.59 -2.32
C GLU A 70 -12.73 7.92 -3.67
N ASN A 71 -14.03 7.66 -3.82
CA ASN A 71 -14.77 7.78 -5.07
C ASN A 71 -14.12 6.95 -6.19
N ALA A 72 -13.80 5.69 -5.90
CA ALA A 72 -13.10 4.78 -6.79
C ALA A 72 -14.01 4.25 -7.90
N PHE A 73 -13.50 4.22 -9.13
CA PHE A 73 -14.19 3.67 -10.32
C PHE A 73 -13.16 3.21 -11.37
N ASP A 74 -13.65 2.56 -12.44
CA ASP A 74 -12.82 2.02 -13.53
C ASP A 74 -11.67 1.12 -13.00
N VAL A 75 -12.00 0.26 -12.02
CA VAL A 75 -11.06 -0.69 -11.44
C VAL A 75 -10.75 -1.79 -12.46
N ARG A 76 -9.47 -2.02 -12.71
CA ARG A 76 -8.93 -3.05 -13.60
C ARG A 76 -7.87 -3.85 -12.85
N VAL A 77 -7.97 -5.16 -12.95
CA VAL A 77 -7.04 -6.12 -12.35
C VAL A 77 -6.62 -7.06 -13.47
N ASP A 78 -5.36 -7.00 -13.85
CA ASP A 78 -4.75 -7.88 -14.85
C ASP A 78 -3.49 -8.48 -14.23
N ILE A 79 -3.65 -9.64 -13.59
CA ILE A 79 -2.60 -10.29 -12.80
C ILE A 79 -2.47 -11.74 -13.24
N GLN A 80 -1.24 -12.15 -13.54
CA GLN A 80 -0.86 -13.51 -13.86
C GLN A 80 0.16 -14.02 -12.83
N SER A 81 -0.36 -14.57 -11.73
CA SER A 81 0.41 -15.13 -10.63
C SER A 81 0.16 -16.63 -10.46
N SER A 82 1.17 -17.36 -9.99
CA SER A 82 1.07 -18.81 -9.72
C SER A 82 0.30 -19.14 -8.44
N GLN A 83 0.39 -18.30 -7.41
CA GLN A 83 -0.25 -18.53 -6.10
C GLN A 83 -1.09 -17.34 -5.63
N GLY A 84 -1.30 -16.35 -6.51
CA GLY A 84 -1.97 -15.10 -6.19
C GLY A 84 -1.08 -14.10 -5.43
N ASP A 85 0.23 -14.34 -5.37
CA ASP A 85 1.21 -13.35 -4.92
C ASP A 85 1.29 -12.17 -5.90
N MET A 86 1.41 -10.98 -5.33
CA MET A 86 1.48 -9.71 -6.06
C MET A 86 2.51 -8.80 -5.39
N GLU A 87 3.57 -8.49 -6.10
CA GLU A 87 4.63 -7.61 -5.62
C GLU A 87 4.68 -6.32 -6.44
N ILE A 88 4.53 -5.18 -5.77
CA ILE A 88 4.52 -3.87 -6.42
C ILE A 88 5.96 -3.51 -6.84
N SER A 89 6.17 -3.39 -8.15
CA SER A 89 7.38 -2.81 -8.73
C SER A 89 7.34 -1.29 -8.73
N ALA A 90 6.18 -0.67 -8.90
CA ALA A 90 6.00 0.78 -8.80
C ALA A 90 4.52 1.15 -8.59
N LEU A 91 4.26 2.29 -7.98
CA LEU A 91 2.95 2.92 -7.99
C LEU A 91 3.03 4.24 -8.76
N HIS A 92 2.19 4.38 -9.77
CA HIS A 92 2.05 5.58 -10.59
C HIS A 92 0.76 6.32 -10.24
N CYS A 93 0.82 7.65 -10.18
CA CYS A 93 -0.33 8.52 -9.98
C CYS A 93 -0.34 9.62 -11.06
N THR A 94 -1.40 9.63 -11.87
CA THR A 94 -1.56 10.59 -12.97
C THR A 94 -2.83 11.39 -12.77
N GLU A 95 -2.73 12.72 -12.76
CA GLU A 95 -3.89 13.61 -12.73
C GLU A 95 -4.65 13.54 -14.07
N LEU A 96 -5.97 13.34 -14.00
CA LEU A 96 -6.86 13.26 -15.16
C LEU A 96 -7.66 14.54 -15.39
N GLY A 97 -7.70 15.42 -14.38
CA GLY A 97 -8.46 16.68 -14.39
C GLY A 97 -9.69 16.64 -13.48
N PRO A 98 -10.62 17.60 -13.61
CA PRO A 98 -11.77 17.71 -12.73
C PRO A 98 -12.79 16.60 -12.94
N SER A 99 -13.44 16.18 -11.86
CA SER A 99 -14.60 15.28 -11.88
C SER A 99 -15.75 15.86 -12.71
N PRO A 100 -16.72 15.05 -13.17
CA PRO A 100 -17.85 15.54 -13.98
C PRO A 100 -18.67 16.67 -13.34
N ASN A 101 -18.70 16.74 -12.01
CA ASN A 101 -19.37 17.81 -11.26
C ASN A 101 -18.47 19.01 -10.94
N GLY A 102 -17.19 18.97 -11.36
CA GLY A 102 -16.19 20.02 -11.16
C GLY A 102 -15.71 20.23 -9.72
N LYS A 103 -16.11 19.36 -8.77
CA LYS A 103 -15.84 19.56 -7.34
C LYS A 103 -14.53 18.96 -6.85
N PHE A 104 -14.01 17.96 -7.55
CA PHE A 104 -12.81 17.22 -7.15
C PHE A 104 -11.88 17.05 -8.34
N THR A 105 -10.60 16.82 -8.09
CA THR A 105 -9.66 16.34 -9.09
C THR A 105 -9.70 14.81 -9.13
N GLN A 106 -9.65 14.23 -10.32
CA GLN A 106 -9.55 12.78 -10.54
C GLN A 106 -8.12 12.41 -10.85
N TYR A 107 -7.71 11.26 -10.35
CA TYR A 107 -6.40 10.67 -10.54
C TYR A 107 -6.55 9.23 -11.00
N LYS A 108 -5.67 8.78 -11.90
CA LYS A 108 -5.45 7.37 -12.18
C LYS A 108 -4.32 6.88 -11.28
N PHE A 109 -4.60 5.85 -10.51
CA PHE A 109 -3.60 5.09 -9.76
C PHE A 109 -3.32 3.78 -10.50
N CYS A 110 -2.06 3.44 -10.68
CA CYS A 110 -1.61 2.22 -11.33
C CYS A 110 -0.50 1.58 -10.49
N PHE A 111 -0.83 0.45 -9.88
CA PHE A 111 0.12 -0.46 -9.26
C PHE A 111 0.68 -1.35 -10.37
N GLU A 112 1.92 -1.07 -10.75
CA GLU A 112 2.72 -1.95 -11.58
C GLU A 112 3.26 -3.04 -10.67
N CYS A 113 2.84 -4.29 -10.91
CA CYS A 113 3.29 -5.45 -10.17
C CYS A 113 4.23 -6.29 -11.03
N GLN A 114 5.07 -7.13 -10.41
CA GLN A 114 5.86 -8.10 -11.17
C GLN A 114 4.97 -9.06 -11.97
N GLU A 115 3.76 -9.31 -11.49
CA GLU A 115 2.79 -10.25 -12.05
C GLU A 115 1.75 -9.60 -12.98
N GLY A 116 1.84 -8.28 -13.22
CA GLY A 116 0.88 -7.55 -14.06
C GLY A 116 0.57 -6.15 -13.55
N GLU A 117 -0.69 -5.72 -13.63
CA GLU A 117 -1.12 -4.39 -13.22
C GLU A 117 -2.47 -4.41 -12.48
N VAL A 118 -2.56 -3.58 -11.44
CA VAL A 118 -3.85 -3.15 -10.87
C VAL A 118 -3.99 -1.65 -11.07
N SER A 119 -5.06 -1.20 -11.71
CA SER A 119 -5.33 0.24 -11.86
C SER A 119 -6.76 0.63 -11.55
N LEU A 120 -6.93 1.87 -11.13
CA LEU A 120 -8.23 2.46 -10.82
C LEU A 120 -8.18 3.98 -10.96
N GLN A 121 -9.35 4.60 -11.03
CA GLN A 121 -9.50 6.04 -10.92
C GLN A 121 -10.13 6.40 -9.59
N ALA A 122 -9.65 7.45 -8.94
CA ALA A 122 -10.18 7.92 -7.66
C ALA A 122 -9.90 9.42 -7.48
N THR A 123 -10.56 10.03 -6.49
CA THR A 123 -10.32 11.44 -6.12
C THR A 123 -9.16 11.62 -5.15
N GLY A 124 -8.64 10.52 -4.60
CA GLY A 124 -7.53 10.48 -3.66
C GLY A 124 -7.48 9.12 -2.97
N TYR A 125 -6.54 8.97 -2.03
CA TYR A 125 -6.48 7.81 -1.14
C TYR A 125 -6.05 8.20 0.26
N LYS A 126 -6.33 7.31 1.21
CA LYS A 126 -5.74 7.29 2.55
C LYS A 126 -5.08 5.93 2.82
N MET A 127 -3.86 5.91 3.32
CA MET A 127 -3.16 4.70 3.77
C MET A 127 -3.09 4.70 5.29
N TYR A 128 -3.69 3.69 5.92
CA TYR A 128 -3.74 3.50 7.36
C TYR A 128 -2.71 2.45 7.78
N ILE A 129 -1.82 2.81 8.70
CA ILE A 129 -0.87 1.86 9.30
C ILE A 129 -1.61 1.02 10.34
N ARG A 130 -1.65 -0.31 10.17
CA ARG A 130 -2.42 -1.21 11.06
C ARG A 130 -1.62 -1.71 12.27
N GLN A 131 -0.29 -1.79 12.14
CA GLN A 131 0.61 -2.20 13.21
C GLN A 131 1.89 -1.36 13.18
N SER A 132 2.62 -1.29 14.29
CA SER A 132 3.92 -0.61 14.30
C SER A 132 4.89 -1.32 13.33
N PRO A 133 5.71 -0.58 12.57
CA PRO A 133 6.70 -1.18 11.69
C PRO A 133 7.63 -2.13 12.46
N THR A 134 7.88 -3.29 11.88
CA THR A 134 8.75 -4.33 12.42
C THR A 134 9.98 -4.47 11.53
N LEU A 135 11.16 -4.59 12.16
CA LEU A 135 12.41 -4.82 11.43
C LEU A 135 12.51 -6.30 11.05
N LEU A 136 12.60 -6.59 9.77
CA LEU A 136 12.65 -7.93 9.19
C LEU A 136 13.86 -8.10 8.29
N ASP A 137 14.29 -9.34 8.08
CA ASP A 137 15.27 -9.76 7.07
C ASP A 137 14.63 -10.05 5.70
N ARG A 138 13.34 -9.70 5.54
CA ARG A 138 12.52 -9.88 4.35
C ARG A 138 11.61 -8.68 4.15
N GLN A 139 11.09 -8.53 2.94
CA GLN A 139 10.30 -7.36 2.51
C GLN A 139 8.80 -7.45 2.89
N SER A 140 8.32 -8.61 3.35
CA SER A 140 6.92 -8.83 3.71
C SER A 140 6.72 -9.53 5.05
N LEU A 141 5.56 -9.30 5.66
CA LEU A 141 5.16 -9.97 6.89
C LEU A 141 4.56 -11.34 6.55
N GLY A 142 4.71 -12.31 7.45
CA GLY A 142 3.97 -13.57 7.31
C GLY A 142 2.47 -13.34 7.57
N PHE A 143 1.62 -14.17 6.95
CA PHE A 143 0.16 -14.06 7.08
C PHE A 143 -0.33 -13.96 8.53
N LEU A 144 0.20 -14.81 9.43
CA LEU A 144 -0.18 -14.78 10.84
C LEU A 144 0.39 -13.56 11.58
N SER A 145 1.63 -13.15 11.29
CA SER A 145 2.26 -12.00 11.97
C SER A 145 1.58 -10.67 11.65
N ARG A 146 0.97 -10.52 10.47
CA ARG A 146 0.21 -9.33 10.08
C ARG A 146 -1.26 -9.33 10.51
N GLY A 147 -1.70 -10.39 11.20
CA GLY A 147 -3.09 -10.57 11.62
C GLY A 147 -4.05 -11.00 10.50
N GLY A 148 -3.53 -11.63 9.45
CA GLY A 148 -4.32 -12.03 8.26
C GLY A 148 -4.63 -10.86 7.33
N VAL A 149 -5.59 -11.09 6.42
CA VAL A 149 -6.14 -10.03 5.56
C VAL A 149 -7.01 -9.09 6.41
N SER A 150 -6.79 -7.79 6.28
CA SER A 150 -7.61 -6.79 6.96
C SER A 150 -7.69 -5.48 6.17
N PHE A 151 -8.85 -4.85 6.25
CA PHE A 151 -9.14 -3.54 5.67
C PHE A 151 -9.45 -2.49 6.76
N ASP A 152 -8.96 -2.72 7.98
CA ASP A 152 -9.16 -1.83 9.11
C ASP A 152 -8.46 -0.48 8.91
N ARG A 153 -9.12 0.58 9.36
CA ARG A 153 -8.61 1.97 9.28
C ARG A 153 -7.91 2.42 10.57
N SER A 154 -7.61 1.49 11.47
CA SER A 154 -7.05 1.79 12.79
C SER A 154 -5.91 0.85 13.15
N VAL A 155 -4.98 1.33 13.96
CA VAL A 155 -4.00 0.48 14.63
C VAL A 155 -4.74 -0.46 15.58
N SER A 156 -4.53 -1.77 15.44
CA SER A 156 -5.01 -2.72 16.44
C SER A 156 -4.24 -2.44 17.74
N ASN A 157 -4.91 -1.84 18.74
CA ASN A 157 -4.36 -1.78 20.09
C ASN A 157 -4.48 -3.18 20.71
N SER A 158 -3.48 -4.02 20.45
CA SER A 158 -3.21 -5.24 21.22
C SER A 158 -2.42 -4.90 22.47
#